data_AF-A0A9D6EWD1-F1
#
_entry.id   AF-A0A9D6EWD1-F1
#
_cell.length_a   1.000
_cell.length_b   1.000
_cell.length_c   1.000
_cell.angle_alpha   90.00
_cell.angle_beta   90.00
_cell.angle_gamma   90.00
#
_symmetry.space_group_name_H-M   'P 1'
#
loop_
_entity.id
_entity.type
_entity.pdbx_description
1 polymer ?
#
loop_
_entity_poly.entity_id
_entity_poly.type
_entity_poly.pdbx_seq_one_letter_code
_entity_poly.pdbx_strand_id
1 'polypeptide(L)'
;MIRLYRAVSPEELADIADQGGFRAGSNSLAGKWFAETAEAAKRWGEFLYPSPSEAFHVIQVEIPRHVADQMFRLGQLDQIGPARYAEGDVLELVNQNHQGISSVPVIAGGP
;
A
#
# COMPACT_ATOMS: atom_id res chain seq x y z
N MET A 1 -9.62 14.06 2.84
CA MET A 1 -9.10 12.74 2.41
C MET A 1 -7.60 12.84 2.14
N ILE A 2 -6.91 11.70 2.16
CA ILE A 2 -5.54 11.53 1.68
C ILE A 2 -5.45 10.24 0.88
N ARG A 3 -4.61 10.24 -0.16
CA ARG A 3 -4.36 9.07 -1.00
C ARG A 3 -3.05 8.44 -0.58
N LEU A 4 -3.09 7.14 -0.36
CA LEU A 4 -1.94 6.33 -0.03
C LEU A 4 -1.81 5.22 -1.08
N TYR A 5 -0.58 4.77 -1.29
CA TYR A 5 -0.23 3.85 -2.37
C TYR A 5 0.52 2.65 -1.82
N ARG A 6 0.34 1.47 -2.41
CA ARG A 6 1.06 0.26 -1.99
C ARG A 6 1.33 -0.62 -3.19
N ALA A 7 2.52 -1.21 -3.25
CA ALA A 7 2.81 -2.31 -4.17
C ALA A 7 2.34 -3.63 -3.54
N VAL A 8 1.59 -4.41 -4.32
CA VAL A 8 1.00 -5.69 -3.90
C VAL A 8 1.24 -6.75 -4.98
N SER A 9 1.42 -7.99 -4.55
CA SER A 9 1.43 -9.15 -5.45
C SER A 9 0.04 -9.36 -6.08
N PRO A 10 -0.07 -10.12 -7.19
CA PRO A 10 -1.36 -10.50 -7.76
C PRO A 10 -2.27 -11.23 -6.77
N GLU A 11 -1.69 -12.05 -5.89
CA GLU A 11 -2.41 -12.79 -4.85
C GLU A 11 -2.99 -11.84 -3.79
N GLU A 12 -2.19 -10.90 -3.29
CA GLU A 12 -2.63 -9.88 -2.34
C GLU A 12 -3.67 -8.94 -2.98
N LEU A 13 -3.52 -8.60 -4.27
CA LEU A 13 -4.51 -7.82 -4.99
C LEU A 13 -5.86 -8.56 -5.07
N ALA A 14 -5.84 -9.87 -5.32
CA ALA A 14 -7.04 -10.70 -5.35
C ALA A 14 -7.69 -10.82 -3.97
N ASP A 15 -6.90 -11.00 -2.90
CA ASP A 15 -7.40 -11.03 -1.52
C ASP A 15 -8.03 -9.69 -1.12
N ILE A 16 -7.40 -8.56 -1.47
CA ILE A 16 -7.97 -7.23 -1.24
C ILE A 16 -9.28 -7.03 -2.00
N ALA A 17 -9.38 -7.53 -3.22
CA ALA A 17 -10.60 -7.44 -4.02
C ALA A 17 -11.73 -8.33 -3.47
N ASP A 18 -11.40 -9.51 -2.95
CA ASP A 18 -12.35 -10.45 -2.34
C ASP A 18 -12.88 -9.96 -0.99
N GLN A 19 -11.97 -9.50 -0.13
CA GLN A 19 -12.29 -9.06 1.23
C GLN A 19 -12.74 -7.60 1.30
N GLY A 20 -12.47 -6.83 0.25
CA GLY A 20 -12.71 -5.39 0.23
C GLY A 20 -11.81 -4.61 1.19
N GLY A 21 -10.62 -5.12 1.53
CA GLY A 21 -9.73 -4.51 2.51
C GLY A 21 -8.40 -5.26 2.69
N PHE A 22 -7.54 -4.78 3.58
CA PHE A 22 -6.23 -5.34 3.86
C PHE A 22 -6.26 -6.35 5.02
N ARG A 23 -5.70 -7.54 4.84
CA ARG A 23 -5.51 -8.51 5.93
C ARG A 23 -4.17 -8.35 6.63
N ALA A 24 -4.19 -8.40 7.96
CA ALA A 24 -2.97 -8.68 8.72
C ALA A 24 -2.48 -10.09 8.36
N GLY A 25 -1.26 -10.21 7.82
CA GLY A 25 -0.72 -11.50 7.41
C GLY A 25 -0.45 -12.37 8.64
N SER A 26 -0.69 -13.68 8.56
CA SER A 26 -0.50 -14.59 9.70
C SER A 26 0.95 -14.73 10.20
N ASN A 27 1.95 -14.28 9.44
CA ASN A 27 3.39 -14.47 9.75
C ASN A 27 4.31 -13.28 9.39
N SER A 28 3.77 -12.14 8.99
CA SER A 28 4.56 -10.92 8.72
C SER A 28 4.06 -9.84 9.66
N LEU A 29 4.99 -9.08 10.27
CA LEU A 29 4.74 -7.90 11.14
C LEU A 29 3.36 -7.32 10.86
N ALA A 30 2.45 -7.37 11.83
CA ALA A 30 0.99 -7.37 11.63
C ALA A 30 0.41 -6.19 10.83
N GLY A 31 1.21 -5.17 10.52
CA GLY A 31 0.82 -4.02 9.74
C GLY A 31 1.26 -4.00 8.28
N LYS A 32 0.79 -2.96 7.60
CA LYS A 32 1.01 -2.69 6.19
C LYS A 32 1.61 -1.30 6.03
N TRP A 33 2.69 -1.23 5.26
CA TRP A 33 3.28 0.03 4.78
C TRP A 33 2.56 0.56 3.54
N PHE A 34 2.37 1.86 3.51
CA PHE A 34 1.78 2.61 2.42
C PHE A 34 2.66 3.83 2.11
N ALA A 35 2.96 4.05 0.84
CA ALA A 35 3.66 5.23 0.36
C ALA A 35 2.69 6.42 0.24
N GLU A 36 3.20 7.63 0.43
CA GLU A 36 2.40 8.85 0.18
C GLU A 36 2.37 9.22 -1.32
N THR A 37 3.14 8.54 -2.19
CA THR A 37 3.14 8.75 -3.65
C THR A 37 3.16 7.42 -4.43
N ALA A 38 2.57 7.43 -5.63
CA ALA A 38 2.54 6.27 -6.53
C ALA A 38 3.94 5.86 -7.01
N GLU A 39 4.83 6.82 -7.24
CA GLU A 39 6.22 6.58 -7.63
C GLU A 39 7.01 5.85 -6.54
N ALA A 40 6.83 6.24 -5.27
CA ALA A 40 7.45 5.54 -4.15
C ALA A 40 6.91 4.11 -4.01
N ALA A 41 5.60 3.91 -4.18
CA ALA A 41 5.02 2.57 -4.20
C ALA A 41 5.57 1.71 -5.34
N LYS A 42 5.74 2.27 -6.55
CA LYS A 42 6.37 1.56 -7.69
C LYS A 42 7.79 1.12 -7.35
N ARG A 43 8.61 2.04 -6.82
CA ARG A 43 10.00 1.74 -6.44
C ARG A 43 10.10 0.66 -5.37
N TRP A 44 9.16 0.64 -4.41
CA TRP A 44 9.07 -0.49 -3.49
C TRP A 44 8.64 -1.77 -4.16
N GLY A 45 7.71 -1.74 -5.10
CA GLY A 45 7.35 -2.91 -5.90
C GLY A 45 8.57 -3.48 -6.63
N GLU A 46 9.35 -2.64 -7.29
CA GLU A 46 10.60 -3.03 -7.97
C GLU A 46 11.64 -3.59 -7.00
N PHE A 47 11.68 -3.09 -5.76
CA PHE A 47 12.58 -3.59 -4.71
C PHE A 47 12.12 -4.92 -4.09
N LEU A 48 10.81 -5.07 -3.85
CA LEU A 48 10.21 -6.25 -3.22
C LEU A 48 10.03 -7.43 -4.19
N TYR A 49 9.81 -7.13 -5.46
CA TYR A 49 9.60 -8.10 -6.53
C TYR A 49 10.66 -7.90 -7.62
N PRO A 50 11.95 -8.19 -7.33
CA PRO A 50 13.04 -7.90 -8.25
C PRO A 50 13.10 -8.84 -9.46
N SER A 51 12.42 -9.99 -9.39
CA SER A 51 12.43 -10.96 -10.49
C SER A 51 11.46 -10.54 -11.60
N PRO A 52 11.84 -10.67 -12.89
CA PRO A 52 10.94 -10.38 -14.01
C PRO A 52 9.73 -11.31 -14.09
N SER A 53 9.76 -12.44 -13.38
CA SER A 53 8.64 -13.37 -13.24
C SER A 53 7.68 -13.00 -12.09
N GLU A 54 8.06 -12.06 -11.22
CA GLU A 54 7.25 -11.60 -10.10
C GLU A 54 6.54 -10.31 -10.51
N ALA A 55 5.32 -10.46 -11.02
CA ALA A 55 4.47 -9.31 -11.30
C ALA A 55 4.06 -8.63 -9.99
N PHE A 56 3.96 -7.30 -10.00
CA PHE A 56 3.37 -6.53 -8.90
C PHE A 56 2.43 -5.47 -9.47
N HIS A 57 1.49 -5.02 -8.63
CA HIS A 57 0.55 -3.97 -8.95
C HIS A 57 0.68 -2.86 -7.91
N VAL A 58 0.57 -1.61 -8.36
CA VAL A 58 0.41 -0.49 -7.44
C VAL A 58 -1.08 -0.22 -7.29
N ILE A 59 -1.53 -0.19 -6.05
CA ILE A 59 -2.89 0.20 -5.69
C ILE A 59 -2.87 1.55 -5.00
N GLN A 60 -3.99 2.26 -5.11
CA GLN A 60 -4.30 3.46 -4.37
C GLN A 60 -5.46 3.17 -3.42
N VAL A 61 -5.35 3.66 -2.20
CA VAL A 61 -6.43 3.71 -1.21
C VAL A 61 -6.65 5.15 -0.79
N GLU A 62 -7.90 5.57 -0.72
CA GLU A 62 -8.26 6.91 -0.22
C GLU A 62 -8.89 6.78 1.17
N ILE A 63 -8.26 7.39 2.18
CA ILE A 63 -8.73 7.34 3.57
C ILE A 63 -8.92 8.75 4.16
N PRO A 64 -9.73 8.88 5.23
CA PRO A 64 -9.81 10.13 5.97
C PRO A 64 -8.45 10.50 6.57
N ARG A 65 -8.15 11.81 6.58
CA ARG A 65 -6.89 12.32 7.10
C ARG A 65 -6.69 11.95 8.58
N HIS A 66 -7.76 11.95 9.37
CA HIS A 66 -7.70 11.54 10.78
C HIS A 66 -7.34 10.06 10.99
N VAL A 67 -7.65 9.18 10.04
CA VAL A 67 -7.17 7.78 10.07
C VAL A 67 -5.69 7.75 9.71
N ALA A 68 -5.29 8.48 8.67
CA ALA A 68 -3.89 8.54 8.24
C ALA A 68 -2.96 9.15 9.30
N ASP A 69 -3.44 10.10 10.10
CA ASP A 69 -2.68 10.73 11.19
C ASP A 69 -2.48 9.79 12.40
N GLN A 70 -3.25 8.70 12.50
CA GLN A 70 -3.03 7.63 13.49
C GLN A 70 -1.96 6.61 13.04
N MET A 71 -1.59 6.63 11.75
CA MET A 71 -0.56 5.75 11.22
C MET A 71 0.83 6.25 11.62
N PHE A 72 1.76 5.32 11.81
CA PHE A 72 3.16 5.68 12.04
C PHE A 72 3.78 6.20 10.73
N ARG A 73 4.21 7.47 10.70
CA ARG A 73 4.74 8.12 9.50
C ARG A 73 6.26 8.22 9.53
N LEU A 74 6.90 7.79 8.45
CA LEU A 74 8.31 8.03 8.16
C LEU A 74 8.45 8.99 6.99
N GLY A 75 9.31 10.01 7.13
CA GLY A 75 9.61 10.93 6.03
C GLY A 75 10.41 10.29 4.91
N GLN A 76 11.13 9.21 5.21
CA GLN A 76 11.94 8.46 4.26
C GLN A 76 12.07 7.01 4.74
N LEU A 77 11.45 6.08 4.02
CA LEU A 77 11.58 4.64 4.24
C LEU A 77 12.30 4.01 3.03
N ASP A 78 13.28 3.14 3.31
CA ASP A 78 14.17 2.47 2.34
C ASP A 78 14.85 3.41 1.32
N GLN A 79 15.11 4.66 1.70
CA GLN A 79 15.62 5.72 0.82
C GLN A 79 14.73 6.01 -0.41
N ILE A 80 13.49 5.52 -0.42
CA ILE A 80 12.56 5.64 -1.55
C ILE A 80 11.67 6.87 -1.40
N GLY A 81 11.07 7.06 -0.22
CA GLY A 81 10.19 8.19 0.01
C GLY A 81 9.37 8.10 1.29
N PRO A 82 8.45 9.05 1.48
CA PRO A 82 7.61 9.11 2.66
C PRO A 82 6.57 7.98 2.69
N ALA A 83 6.35 7.47 3.90
CA ALA A 83 5.65 6.23 4.17
C ALA A 83 4.80 6.31 5.43
N ARG A 84 3.70 5.56 5.47
CA ARG A 84 2.83 5.38 6.63
C ARG A 84 2.61 3.90 6.89
N TYR A 85 2.67 3.50 8.15
CA TYR A 85 2.43 2.14 8.61
C TYR A 85 1.16 2.08 9.44
N ALA A 86 0.28 1.13 9.09
CA ALA A 86 -0.92 0.81 9.87
C ALA A 86 -0.85 -0.64 10.32
N GLU A 87 -1.08 -0.89 11.61
CA GLU A 87 -1.18 -2.22 12.22
C GLU A 87 -2.37 -2.29 13.17
N GLY A 88 -2.81 -3.50 13.50
CA GLY A 88 -3.89 -3.74 14.47
C GLY A 88 -5.13 -2.90 14.18
N ASP A 89 -5.62 -2.20 15.21
CA ASP A 89 -6.80 -1.35 15.13
C ASP A 89 -6.71 -0.27 14.05
N VAL A 90 -5.51 0.25 13.75
CA VAL A 90 -5.32 1.29 12.72
C VAL A 90 -5.55 0.71 11.33
N LEU A 91 -5.16 -0.54 11.09
CA LEU A 91 -5.43 -1.22 9.82
C LEU A 91 -6.93 -1.52 9.67
N GLU A 92 -7.59 -1.89 10.76
CA GLU A 92 -9.05 -2.05 10.77
C GLU A 92 -9.77 -0.73 10.48
N LEU A 93 -9.30 0.39 11.04
CA LEU A 93 -9.82 1.72 10.71
C LEU A 93 -9.65 2.07 9.23
N VAL A 94 -8.52 1.70 8.62
CA VAL A 94 -8.32 1.87 7.17
C VAL A 94 -9.37 1.08 6.37
N ASN A 95 -9.59 -0.18 6.72
CA ASN A 95 -10.59 -1.04 6.06
C ASN A 95 -12.02 -0.51 6.22
N GLN A 96 -12.36 0.01 7.39
CA GLN A 96 -13.70 0.52 7.68
C GLN A 96 -13.98 1.90 7.04
N ASN A 97 -12.94 2.70 6.79
CA ASN A 97 -13.11 4.11 6.42
C ASN A 97 -12.61 4.46 5.02
N HIS A 98 -11.99 3.54 4.29
CA HIS A 98 -11.55 3.85 2.93
C HIS A 98 -12.73 4.13 2.00
N GLN A 99 -12.53 5.05 1.06
CA GLN A 99 -13.50 5.38 0.02
C GLN A 99 -13.36 4.50 -1.24
N GLY A 100 -12.60 3.40 -1.10
CA GLY A 100 -12.33 2.45 -2.16
C GLY A 100 -10.84 2.20 -2.35
N ILE A 101 -10.54 1.04 -2.91
CA ILE A 101 -9.20 0.62 -3.31
C ILE A 101 -9.24 0.42 -4.83
N SER A 102 -8.26 0.97 -5.54
CA SER A 102 -8.20 0.86 -7.01
C SER A 102 -6.78 0.63 -7.46
N SER A 103 -6.59 -0.16 -8.52
CA SER A 103 -5.30 -0.26 -9.17
C SER A 103 -4.94 1.07 -9.85
N VAL A 104 -3.71 1.52 -9.65
CA VAL A 104 -3.15 2.63 -10.40
C VAL A 104 -2.53 2.03 -11.65
N PRO A 105 -2.91 2.48 -12.86
CA PRO A 105 -2.15 2.14 -14.04
C PRO A 105 -0.76 2.75 -13.86
N VAL A 106 0.21 1.91 -13.47
CA VAL A 106 1.60 2.31 -13.43
C VAL A 106 1.98 2.46 -14.90
N ILE A 107 1.92 3.69 -15.41
CA ILE A 107 2.52 4.00 -16.69
C ILE A 107 3.99 3.67 -16.49
N ALA A 108 4.42 2.55 -17.08
CA ALA A 108 5.83 2.22 -17.19
C ALA A 108 6.47 3.43 -17.87
N GLY A 109 7.15 4.26 -17.07
CA GLY A 109 7.87 5.41 -17.54
C GLY A 109 9.11 4.95 -18.30
N GLY A 110 8.90 4.46 -19.52
CA GLY A 110 9.83 4.36 -20.64
C GLY A 110 11.08 3.50 -20.46
N PRO A 111 11.80 3.23 -21.56
CA PRO A 111 11.66 3.83 -22.90
C PRO A 111 10.59 3.20 -23.80
#